data_AF-A0A3C2A6N3-F1
#
_entry.id   AF-A0A3C2A6N3-F1
#
_cell.length_a   1.000
_cell.length_b   1.000
_cell.length_c   1.000
_cell.angle_alpha   90.00
_cell.angle_beta   90.00
_cell.angle_gamma   90.00
#
_symmetry.space_group_name_H-M   'P 1'
#
loop_
_entity.id
_entity.type
_entity.pdbx_description
1 polymer ?
#
loop_
_entity_poly.entity_id
_entity_poly.type
_entity_poly.pdbx_seq_one_letter_code
_entity_poly.pdbx_strand_id
1 'polypeptide(L)'
;MHEMEQVKALANQITLGLTVENPEALQVLAEQLEKPVRIWVKVDAGYHRTGVPVQDLEMIRSLLRTAQAHEHMTPAGVIIHGGHSYDVHTHEAIEAIHLATLGGIALLRQALSVEFPGLEYSLGDTPACSTQNHFAGATEMRPGNFIFYDVMQHYIGSNALDQISVCMACPVVAKHPERNQVVVYGGGVHFSKD
;
A
#
# COMPACT_ATOMS: atom_id res chain seq x y z
N MET A 1 11.56 -9.47 -17.33
CA MET A 1 10.32 -9.13 -16.60
C MET A 1 9.14 -9.46 -17.50
N HIS A 2 8.16 -10.26 -17.04
CA HIS A 2 7.09 -10.78 -17.92
C HIS A 2 6.13 -9.68 -18.42
N GLU A 3 5.92 -8.63 -17.63
CA GLU A 3 4.94 -7.57 -17.91
C GLU A 3 5.54 -6.36 -18.66
N MET A 4 6.78 -6.46 -19.16
CA MET A 4 7.48 -5.30 -19.73
C MET A 4 6.73 -4.66 -20.91
N GLU A 5 6.12 -5.45 -21.78
CA GLU A 5 5.34 -4.92 -22.91
C GLU A 5 4.13 -4.11 -22.44
N GLN A 6 3.48 -4.53 -21.34
CA GLN A 6 2.39 -3.75 -20.74
C GLN A 6 2.90 -2.47 -20.09
N VAL A 7 4.03 -2.54 -19.39
CA VAL A 7 4.70 -1.35 -18.81
C VAL A 7 5.00 -0.33 -19.90
N LYS A 8 5.60 -0.74 -21.03
CA LYS A 8 5.87 0.13 -22.19
C LYS A 8 4.58 0.69 -22.79
N ALA A 9 3.55 -0.14 -22.97
CA ALA A 9 2.28 0.30 -23.52
C ALA A 9 1.60 1.36 -22.62
N LEU A 10 1.65 1.20 -21.30
CA LEU A 10 1.10 2.15 -20.34
C LEU A 10 1.94 3.42 -20.23
N ALA A 11 3.28 3.32 -20.20
CA ALA A 11 4.18 4.47 -20.13
C ALA A 11 4.03 5.41 -21.35
N ASN A 12 3.51 4.92 -22.48
CA ASN A 12 3.17 5.75 -23.64
C ASN A 12 1.87 6.56 -23.48
N GLN A 13 1.03 6.22 -22.50
CA GLN A 13 -0.33 6.75 -22.37
C GLN A 13 -0.53 7.54 -21.08
N ILE A 14 0.22 7.22 -20.02
CA ILE A 14 0.02 7.79 -18.68
C ILE A 14 1.35 8.11 -17.99
N THR A 15 1.29 8.93 -16.94
CA THR A 15 2.38 9.06 -15.97
C THR A 15 2.44 7.79 -15.13
N LEU A 16 3.29 6.85 -15.54
CA LEU A 16 3.40 5.54 -14.90
C LEU A 16 4.38 5.57 -13.72
N GLY A 17 3.92 5.16 -12.54
CA GLY A 17 4.74 4.86 -11.38
C GLY A 17 5.00 3.36 -11.25
N LEU A 18 6.26 2.96 -11.11
CA LEU A 18 6.68 1.59 -10.85
C LEU A 18 7.29 1.48 -9.46
N THR A 19 6.92 0.44 -8.72
CA THR A 19 7.48 0.17 -7.39
C THR A 19 8.59 -0.86 -7.51
N VAL A 20 9.74 -0.60 -6.87
CA VAL A 20 10.90 -1.49 -6.85
C VAL A 20 11.42 -1.66 -5.42
N GLU A 21 12.09 -2.78 -5.17
CA GLU A 21 12.70 -3.08 -3.86
C GLU A 21 14.04 -3.83 -3.98
N ASN A 22 14.52 -4.08 -5.20
CA ASN A 22 15.78 -4.78 -5.43
C ASN A 22 16.51 -4.25 -6.70
N PRO A 23 17.84 -4.36 -6.75
CA PRO A 23 18.64 -3.88 -7.88
C PRO A 23 18.35 -4.61 -9.20
N GLU A 24 18.05 -5.90 -9.15
CA GLU A 24 17.86 -6.74 -10.33
C GLU A 24 16.65 -6.28 -11.16
N ALA A 25 15.53 -5.96 -10.51
CA ALA A 25 14.36 -5.40 -11.18
C ALA A 25 14.68 -4.05 -11.84
N LEU A 26 15.44 -3.21 -11.14
CA LEU A 26 15.80 -1.89 -11.63
C LEU A 26 16.74 -1.96 -12.84
N GLN A 27 17.70 -2.89 -12.84
CA GLN A 27 18.56 -3.15 -13.99
C GLN A 27 17.75 -3.59 -15.22
N VAL A 28 16.79 -4.52 -15.03
CA VAL A 28 15.93 -4.97 -16.13
C VAL A 28 15.09 -3.82 -16.69
N LEU A 29 14.58 -2.93 -15.84
CA LEU A 29 13.89 -1.72 -16.28
C LEU A 29 14.83 -0.77 -17.04
N ALA A 30 16.06 -0.59 -16.57
CA ALA A 30 17.03 0.30 -17.18
C ALA A 30 17.43 -0.14 -18.59
N GLU A 31 17.50 -1.45 -18.83
CA GLU A 31 17.85 -2.03 -20.12
C GLU A 31 16.68 -1.99 -21.13
N GLN A 32 15.44 -1.95 -20.66
CA GLN A 32 14.27 -2.20 -21.51
C GLN A 32 13.30 -1.02 -21.63
N LEU A 33 13.33 -0.04 -20.73
CA LEU A 33 12.46 1.12 -20.83
C LEU A 33 12.82 1.99 -22.04
N GLU A 34 11.80 2.49 -22.72
CA GLU A 34 11.92 3.40 -23.89
C GLU A 34 11.21 4.74 -23.63
N LYS A 35 10.52 4.85 -22.50
CA LYS A 35 9.71 6.01 -22.10
C LYS A 35 9.90 6.29 -20.61
N PRO A 36 9.86 7.58 -20.20
CA PRO A 36 10.03 7.95 -18.81
C PRO A 36 8.99 7.30 -17.89
N VAL A 37 9.46 6.75 -16.77
CA VAL A 37 8.62 6.26 -15.67
C VAL A 37 9.08 6.84 -14.34
N ARG A 38 8.17 6.90 -13.38
CA ARG A 38 8.43 7.31 -12.00
C ARG A 38 8.80 6.09 -11.17
N ILE A 39 9.97 6.09 -10.54
CA ILE A 39 10.44 4.97 -9.72
C ILE A 39 10.16 5.25 -8.24
N TRP A 40 9.46 4.33 -7.60
CA TRP A 40 9.16 4.35 -6.19
C TRP A 40 9.88 3.21 -5.48
N VAL A 41 10.63 3.51 -4.43
CA VAL A 41 11.29 2.47 -3.62
C VAL A 41 10.33 2.01 -2.51
N LYS A 42 9.99 0.73 -2.50
CA LYS A 42 9.22 0.14 -1.40
C LYS A 42 10.12 -0.04 -0.19
N VAL A 43 9.65 0.46 0.95
CA VAL A 43 10.37 0.41 2.22
C VAL A 43 9.51 -0.31 3.26
N ASP A 44 10.15 -1.22 3.99
CA ASP A 44 9.58 -1.91 5.14
C ASP A 44 9.95 -1.18 6.44
N ALA A 45 8.93 -0.72 7.15
CA ALA A 45 9.06 -0.07 8.46
C ALA A 45 8.45 -0.90 9.60
N GLY A 46 8.40 -2.22 9.45
CA GLY A 46 7.96 -3.17 10.48
C GLY A 46 6.81 -4.11 10.06
N TYR A 47 6.32 -4.01 8.82
CA TYR A 47 5.28 -4.91 8.33
C TYR A 47 5.85 -6.25 7.88
N HIS A 48 7.09 -6.28 7.39
CA HIS A 48 7.77 -7.51 6.98
C HIS A 48 7.07 -8.29 5.86
N ARG A 49 6.28 -7.60 5.02
CA ARG A 49 5.67 -8.20 3.82
C ARG A 49 6.58 -8.11 2.60
N THR A 50 7.01 -6.89 2.27
CA THR A 50 7.79 -6.51 1.08
C THR A 50 8.49 -5.18 1.38
N GLY A 51 9.57 -4.88 0.68
CA GLY A 51 10.30 -3.63 0.76
C GLY A 51 11.66 -3.77 1.42
N VAL A 52 12.53 -2.81 1.12
CA VAL A 52 13.85 -2.70 1.75
C VAL A 52 13.67 -2.27 3.20
N PRO A 53 14.35 -2.90 4.20
CA PRO A 53 14.28 -2.45 5.58
C PRO A 53 14.63 -0.96 5.71
N VAL A 54 13.84 -0.20 6.46
CA VAL A 54 14.01 1.26 6.58
C VAL A 54 15.38 1.68 7.15
N GLN A 55 16.07 0.77 7.86
CA GLN A 55 17.42 0.99 8.38
C GLN A 55 18.51 0.80 7.32
N ASP A 56 18.23 0.10 6.21
CA ASP A 56 19.16 -0.10 5.11
C ASP A 56 19.13 1.09 4.14
N LEU A 57 19.59 2.24 4.67
CA LEU A 57 19.64 3.50 3.95
C LEU A 57 20.54 3.42 2.72
N GLU A 58 21.57 2.57 2.72
CA GLU A 58 22.47 2.45 1.58
C GLU A 58 21.82 1.70 0.43
N MET A 59 21.09 0.61 0.69
CA MET A 59 20.31 -0.05 -0.36
C MET A 59 19.25 0.90 -0.95
N ILE A 60 18.52 1.64 -0.09
CA ILE A 60 17.52 2.62 -0.56
C ILE A 60 18.19 3.71 -1.41
N ARG A 61 19.33 4.27 -0.97
CA ARG A 61 20.10 5.24 -1.77
C ARG A 61 20.57 4.64 -3.08
N SER A 62 21.09 3.42 -3.07
CA SER A 62 21.58 2.73 -4.27
C SER A 62 20.49 2.59 -5.34
N LEU A 63 19.28 2.20 -4.94
CA LEU A 63 18.13 2.12 -5.84
C LEU A 63 17.75 3.51 -6.40
N LEU A 64 17.71 4.54 -5.56
CA LEU A 64 17.38 5.89 -5.99
C LEU A 64 18.47 6.48 -6.93
N ARG A 65 19.76 6.27 -6.64
CA ARG A 65 20.87 6.68 -7.50
C ARG A 65 20.81 5.99 -8.86
N THR A 66 20.57 4.69 -8.86
CA THR A 66 20.44 3.91 -10.09
C THR A 66 19.28 4.45 -10.93
N ALA A 67 18.11 4.68 -10.32
CA ALA A 67 16.98 5.29 -11.02
C ALA A 67 17.29 6.71 -11.53
N GLN A 68 18.08 7.50 -10.80
CA GLN A 68 18.48 8.85 -11.24
C GLN A 68 19.47 8.83 -12.40
N ALA A 69 20.30 7.79 -12.50
CA ALA A 69 21.35 7.67 -13.51
C ALA A 69 20.82 7.22 -14.89
N HIS A 70 19.59 6.73 -14.97
CA HIS A 70 18.99 6.21 -16.21
C HIS A 70 18.01 7.21 -16.84
N GLU A 71 18.16 7.45 -18.14
CA GLU A 71 17.40 8.47 -18.91
C GLU A 71 15.88 8.35 -18.79
N HIS A 72 15.37 7.12 -18.74
CA HIS A 72 13.92 6.84 -18.72
C HIS A 72 13.37 6.61 -17.32
N MET A 73 14.12 6.95 -16.28
CA MET A 73 13.71 6.82 -14.90
C MET A 73 13.79 8.15 -14.19
N THR A 74 12.88 8.35 -13.25
CA THR A 74 12.94 9.48 -12.32
C THR A 74 12.61 8.98 -10.93
N PRO A 75 13.49 9.14 -9.93
CA PRO A 75 13.17 8.86 -8.55
C PRO A 75 11.97 9.71 -8.12
N ALA A 76 10.84 9.06 -7.85
CA ALA A 76 9.62 9.73 -7.43
C ALA A 76 9.54 9.81 -5.91
N GLY A 77 9.90 8.74 -5.21
CA GLY A 77 9.73 8.70 -3.77
C GLY A 77 9.93 7.34 -3.14
N VAL A 78 9.52 7.26 -1.89
CA VAL A 78 9.48 6.03 -1.08
C VAL A 78 8.05 5.69 -0.69
N ILE A 79 7.77 4.39 -0.59
CA ILE A 79 6.46 3.86 -0.20
C ILE A 79 6.60 3.01 1.06
N ILE A 80 5.88 3.36 2.12
CA ILE A 80 5.70 2.49 3.30
C ILE A 80 4.23 2.06 3.35
N HIS A 81 3.94 0.86 3.82
CA HIS A 81 2.56 0.42 4.06
C HIS A 81 2.48 -0.28 5.41
N GLY A 82 1.73 0.32 6.35
CA GLY A 82 1.54 -0.18 7.71
C GLY A 82 0.52 -1.30 7.79
N GLY A 83 0.53 -2.26 6.86
CA GLY A 83 -0.54 -3.25 6.72
C GLY A 83 -0.74 -4.19 7.92
N HIS A 84 0.21 -4.26 8.85
CA HIS A 84 0.05 -4.96 10.13
C HIS A 84 -0.93 -4.24 11.08
N SER A 85 -1.43 -3.05 10.71
CA SER A 85 -2.56 -2.41 11.37
C SER A 85 -3.86 -3.23 11.25
N TYR A 86 -3.91 -4.19 10.32
CA TYR A 86 -5.02 -5.12 10.17
C TYR A 86 -5.01 -6.26 11.20
N ASP A 87 -3.87 -6.49 11.87
CA ASP A 87 -3.69 -7.56 12.85
C ASP A 87 -3.96 -7.09 14.30
N VAL A 88 -4.40 -5.84 14.48
CA VAL A 88 -4.65 -5.22 15.78
C VAL A 88 -6.07 -4.64 15.85
N HIS A 89 -6.61 -4.53 17.06
CA HIS A 89 -8.02 -4.16 17.29
C HIS A 89 -8.21 -3.07 18.35
N THR A 90 -7.16 -2.28 18.63
CA THR A 90 -7.27 -1.12 19.52
C THR A 90 -6.69 0.11 18.87
N HIS A 91 -7.25 1.27 19.22
CA HIS A 91 -6.81 2.56 18.69
C HIS A 91 -5.33 2.82 19.01
N GLU A 92 -4.89 2.47 20.22
CA GLU A 92 -3.52 2.65 20.68
C GLU A 92 -2.53 1.76 19.90
N ALA A 93 -2.93 0.54 19.53
CA ALA A 93 -2.09 -0.35 18.75
C ALA A 93 -1.96 0.14 17.30
N ILE A 94 -3.06 0.62 16.70
CA ILE A 94 -3.04 1.27 15.38
C ILE A 94 -2.17 2.52 15.42
N GLU A 95 -2.30 3.35 16.46
CA GLU A 95 -1.48 4.54 16.67
C GLU A 95 0.01 4.19 16.78
N ALA A 96 0.37 3.15 17.53
CA ALA A 96 1.77 2.72 17.65
C ALA A 96 2.38 2.32 16.30
N ILE A 97 1.64 1.58 15.47
CA ILE A 97 2.05 1.19 14.11
C ILE A 97 2.20 2.42 13.21
N HIS A 98 1.24 3.34 13.30
CA HIS A 98 1.25 4.59 12.55
C HIS A 98 2.44 5.48 12.92
N LEU A 99 2.72 5.63 14.22
CA LEU A 99 3.88 6.39 14.71
C LEU A 99 5.21 5.76 14.28
N ALA A 100 5.32 4.42 14.29
CA ALA A 100 6.50 3.74 13.75
C ALA A 100 6.68 4.02 12.25
N THR A 101 5.59 4.01 11.48
CA THR A 101 5.58 4.37 10.06
C THR A 101 6.04 5.82 9.85
N LEU A 102 5.54 6.78 10.63
CA LEU A 102 5.97 8.18 10.59
C LEU A 102 7.45 8.35 11.00
N GLY A 103 7.92 7.57 11.97
CA GLY A 103 9.34 7.50 12.34
C GLY A 103 10.22 7.06 11.17
N GLY A 104 9.78 6.05 10.42
CA GLY A 104 10.43 5.63 9.18
C GLY A 104 10.48 6.74 8.13
N ILE A 105 9.37 7.45 7.90
CA ILE A 105 9.33 8.60 6.98
C ILE A 105 10.30 9.70 7.43
N ALA A 106 10.32 10.04 8.73
CA ALA A 106 11.22 11.06 9.26
C ALA A 106 12.70 10.69 9.05
N LEU A 107 13.07 9.44 9.33
CA LEU A 107 14.42 8.92 9.08
C LEU A 107 14.81 9.05 7.60
N LEU A 108 13.94 8.62 6.68
CA LEU A 108 14.20 8.68 5.24
C LEU A 108 14.29 10.13 4.73
N ARG A 109 13.46 11.04 5.25
CA ARG A 109 13.55 12.47 4.91
C ARG A 109 14.88 13.06 5.33
N GLN A 110 15.31 12.79 6.55
CA GLN A 110 16.59 13.25 7.06
C GLN A 110 17.76 12.69 6.23
N ALA A 111 17.70 11.41 5.87
CA ALA A 111 18.78 10.75 5.14
C ALA A 111 18.85 11.13 3.65
N LEU A 112 17.72 11.37 2.99
CA LEU A 112 17.66 11.45 1.52
C LEU A 112 17.45 12.87 0.97
N SER A 113 16.91 13.81 1.74
CA SER A 113 16.44 15.12 1.21
C SER A 113 17.51 16.01 0.58
N VAL A 114 18.77 15.89 1.00
CA VAL A 114 19.89 16.66 0.42
C VAL A 114 20.29 16.10 -0.94
N GLU A 115 20.32 14.78 -1.06
CA GLU A 115 20.78 14.09 -2.28
C GLU A 115 19.66 13.99 -3.33
N PHE A 116 18.42 13.78 -2.88
CA PHE A 116 17.25 13.64 -3.71
C PHE A 116 16.21 14.70 -3.31
N PRO A 117 16.43 15.98 -3.70
CA PRO A 117 15.46 17.02 -3.43
C PRO A 117 14.15 16.72 -4.18
N GLY A 118 13.02 16.82 -3.49
CA GLY A 118 11.70 16.64 -4.09
C GLY A 118 11.17 15.21 -4.10
N LEU A 119 11.81 14.26 -3.40
CA LEU A 119 11.19 12.95 -3.18
C LEU A 119 9.85 13.08 -2.46
N GLU A 120 8.90 12.27 -2.94
CA GLU A 120 7.64 12.03 -2.27
C GLU A 120 7.80 10.92 -1.22
N TYR A 121 7.07 11.06 -0.13
CA TYR A 121 7.11 10.16 1.01
C TYR A 121 5.69 9.73 1.27
N SER A 122 5.33 8.51 0.89
CA SER A 122 3.95 8.14 1.04
C SER A 122 3.72 6.80 1.73
N LEU A 123 2.68 6.85 2.53
CA LEU A 123 2.22 5.83 3.45
C LEU A 123 0.74 5.57 3.22
N GLY A 124 0.18 4.65 3.98
CA GLY A 124 -1.26 4.57 4.15
C GLY A 124 -1.76 3.14 4.21
N ASP A 125 -2.75 2.98 5.06
CA ASP A 125 -3.59 1.81 5.25
C ASP A 125 -4.91 2.34 5.81
N THR A 126 -6.00 1.63 5.56
CA THR A 126 -7.32 2.11 6.00
C THR A 126 -7.41 2.30 7.51
N PRO A 127 -6.92 1.38 8.37
CA PRO A 127 -6.99 1.60 9.81
C PRO A 127 -6.35 2.91 10.27
N ALA A 128 -5.09 3.17 9.92
CA ALA A 128 -4.41 4.39 10.33
C ALA A 128 -5.04 5.64 9.69
N CYS A 129 -5.37 5.60 8.39
CA CYS A 129 -5.97 6.74 7.70
C CYS A 129 -7.38 7.09 8.20
N SER A 130 -8.10 6.14 8.80
CA SER A 130 -9.45 6.37 9.34
C SER A 130 -9.45 6.85 10.79
N THR A 131 -8.45 6.47 11.59
CA THR A 131 -8.45 6.78 13.04
C THR A 131 -7.44 7.85 13.45
N GLN A 132 -6.38 8.08 12.68
CA GLN A 132 -5.29 8.98 13.07
C GLN A 132 -5.45 10.37 12.43
N ASN A 133 -5.05 11.41 13.16
CA ASN A 133 -5.23 12.80 12.73
C ASN A 133 -3.96 13.47 12.18
N HIS A 134 -2.82 12.79 12.24
CA HIS A 134 -1.53 13.40 11.97
C HIS A 134 -0.65 12.56 11.06
N PHE A 135 -0.09 13.16 10.01
CA PHE A 135 0.70 12.45 8.99
C PHE A 135 1.99 13.23 8.64
N ALA A 136 2.68 13.80 9.63
CA ALA A 136 3.84 14.65 9.36
C ALA A 136 4.90 13.99 8.47
N GLY A 137 5.45 14.78 7.56
CA GLY A 137 6.52 14.36 6.65
C GLY A 137 6.02 13.55 5.45
N ALA A 138 4.85 12.92 5.53
CA ALA A 138 4.23 12.28 4.37
C ALA A 138 3.71 13.33 3.39
N THR A 139 3.92 13.10 2.10
CA THR A 139 3.45 13.95 1.01
C THR A 139 2.21 13.38 0.32
N GLU A 140 1.91 12.10 0.54
CA GLU A 140 0.74 11.41 -0.04
C GLU A 140 0.27 10.29 0.91
N MET A 141 -1.04 10.05 0.95
CA MET A 141 -1.67 8.93 1.66
C MET A 141 -2.33 7.98 0.66
N ARG A 142 -2.20 6.66 0.87
CA ARG A 142 -2.69 5.61 -0.03
C ARG A 142 -3.63 4.58 0.65
N PRO A 143 -4.69 4.99 1.37
CA PRO A 143 -5.71 4.04 1.83
C PRO A 143 -6.55 3.55 0.65
N GLY A 144 -7.14 2.35 0.77
CA GLY A 144 -7.92 1.73 -0.30
C GLY A 144 -9.31 1.29 0.15
N ASN A 145 -9.37 0.41 1.15
CA ASN A 145 -10.62 -0.21 1.62
C ASN A 145 -11.67 0.82 2.09
N PHE A 146 -11.23 1.95 2.65
CA PHE A 146 -12.07 2.99 3.27
C PHE A 146 -13.22 3.50 2.41
N ILE A 147 -13.15 3.36 1.08
CA ILE A 147 -14.25 3.76 0.18
C ILE A 147 -15.51 2.92 0.41
N PHE A 148 -15.34 1.66 0.78
CA PHE A 148 -16.43 0.75 1.11
C PHE A 148 -16.53 0.45 2.60
N TYR A 149 -15.38 0.37 3.28
CA TYR A 149 -15.25 -0.34 4.55
C TYR A 149 -15.79 -1.78 4.46
N ASP A 150 -15.65 -2.52 5.55
CA ASP A 150 -16.25 -3.84 5.71
C ASP A 150 -16.38 -4.18 7.20
N VAL A 151 -16.86 -5.39 7.48
CA VAL A 151 -17.06 -5.88 8.85
C VAL A 151 -15.72 -6.05 9.58
N MET A 152 -14.64 -6.38 8.86
CA MET A 152 -13.31 -6.53 9.47
C MET A 152 -12.73 -5.17 9.88
N GLN A 153 -12.87 -4.13 9.05
CA GLN A 153 -12.52 -2.75 9.43
C GLN A 153 -13.33 -2.25 10.63
N HIS A 154 -14.62 -2.64 10.72
CA HIS A 154 -15.41 -2.33 11.89
C HIS A 154 -14.83 -2.97 13.16
N TYR A 155 -14.44 -4.25 13.11
CA TYR A 155 -13.81 -4.93 14.24
C TYR A 155 -12.41 -4.40 14.59
N ILE A 156 -11.65 -3.93 13.61
CA ILE A 156 -10.38 -3.20 13.85
C ILE A 156 -10.64 -1.86 14.55
N GLY A 157 -11.82 -1.27 14.36
CA GLY A 157 -12.19 0.04 14.91
C GLY A 157 -11.96 1.19 13.94
N SER A 158 -11.83 0.91 12.64
CA SER A 158 -11.61 1.92 11.60
C SER A 158 -12.90 2.67 11.21
N ASN A 159 -14.06 2.04 11.40
CA ASN A 159 -15.36 2.62 11.07
C ASN A 159 -16.49 2.09 11.96
N ALA A 160 -17.59 2.83 12.02
CA ALA A 160 -18.87 2.36 12.53
C ALA A 160 -19.59 1.48 11.49
N LEU A 161 -20.47 0.58 11.94
CA LEU A 161 -21.19 -0.35 11.06
C LEU A 161 -22.04 0.37 9.99
N ASP A 162 -22.57 1.54 10.30
CA ASP A 162 -23.38 2.36 9.38
C ASP A 162 -22.55 3.09 8.30
N GLN A 163 -21.22 3.02 8.38
CA GLN A 163 -20.30 3.53 7.37
C GLN A 163 -19.93 2.48 6.31
N ILE A 164 -20.33 1.22 6.49
CA ILE A 164 -20.10 0.17 5.48
C ILE A 164 -21.05 0.40 4.31
N SER A 165 -20.52 0.73 3.14
CA SER A 165 -21.31 1.11 1.96
C SER A 165 -21.55 -0.03 0.97
N VAL A 166 -20.90 -1.18 1.17
CA VAL A 166 -21.08 -2.39 0.37
C VAL A 166 -21.99 -3.40 1.06
N CYS A 167 -22.90 -4.03 0.32
CA CYS A 167 -23.70 -5.15 0.80
C CYS A 167 -24.00 -6.15 -0.32
N MET A 168 -24.31 -7.39 0.05
CA MET A 168 -24.71 -8.45 -0.87
C MET A 168 -26.14 -8.88 -0.61
N ALA A 169 -27.03 -8.60 -1.55
CA ALA A 169 -28.42 -9.07 -1.48
C ALA A 169 -28.50 -10.57 -1.78
N CYS A 170 -28.90 -11.36 -0.79
CA CYS A 170 -29.02 -12.82 -0.91
C CYS A 170 -30.48 -13.27 -0.70
N PRO A 171 -31.18 -13.77 -1.74
CA PRO A 171 -32.50 -14.36 -1.58
C PRO A 171 -32.49 -15.58 -0.66
N VAL A 172 -33.52 -15.74 0.17
CA VAL A 172 -33.76 -17.00 0.90
C VAL A 172 -34.36 -18.01 -0.07
N VAL A 173 -33.68 -19.14 -0.28
CA VAL A 173 -34.10 -20.19 -1.22
C VAL A 173 -34.69 -21.43 -0.54
N ALA A 174 -34.42 -21.64 0.76
CA ALA A 174 -35.03 -22.70 1.54
C ALA A 174 -35.09 -22.35 3.03
N LYS A 175 -36.02 -22.99 3.76
CA LYS A 175 -36.17 -22.91 5.21
C LYS A 175 -36.18 -24.33 5.80
N HIS A 176 -35.42 -24.53 6.87
CA HIS A 176 -35.31 -25.79 7.60
C HIS A 176 -35.65 -25.56 9.08
N PRO A 177 -36.94 -25.49 9.46
CA PRO A 177 -37.37 -25.15 10.82
C PRO A 177 -36.86 -26.12 11.88
N GLU A 178 -36.77 -27.40 11.55
CA GLU A 178 -36.28 -28.46 12.44
C GLU A 178 -34.82 -28.29 12.85
N ARG A 179 -34.03 -27.55 12.06
CA ARG A 179 -32.64 -27.18 12.36
C ARG A 179 -32.45 -25.70 12.67
N ASN A 180 -33.53 -24.91 12.68
CA ASN A 180 -33.50 -23.45 12.79
C ASN A 180 -32.55 -22.78 11.77
N GLN A 181 -32.61 -23.22 10.51
CA GLN A 181 -31.70 -22.76 9.45
C GLN A 181 -32.47 -22.17 8.26
N VAL A 182 -31.84 -21.20 7.61
CA VAL A 182 -32.23 -20.69 6.29
C VAL A 182 -31.10 -20.93 5.31
N VAL A 183 -31.43 -21.24 4.07
CA VAL A 183 -30.46 -21.29 2.96
C VAL A 183 -30.62 -20.03 2.16
N VAL A 184 -29.53 -19.29 1.98
CA VAL A 184 -29.47 -18.11 1.13
C VAL A 184 -28.73 -18.41 -0.16
N TYR A 185 -29.13 -17.77 -1.25
CA TYR A 185 -28.37 -17.76 -2.49
C TYR A 185 -27.19 -16.79 -2.36
N GLY A 186 -26.16 -17.24 -1.63
CA GLY A 186 -24.98 -16.47 -1.25
C GLY A 186 -23.96 -17.38 -0.56
N GLY A 187 -23.26 -18.20 -1.34
CA GLY A 187 -22.17 -19.07 -0.86
C GLY A 187 -20.78 -18.46 -1.06
N GLY A 188 -19.73 -19.24 -0.81
CA GLY A 188 -18.32 -18.76 -0.91
C GLY A 188 -17.87 -18.27 -2.29
N VAL A 189 -18.58 -18.61 -3.37
CA VAL A 189 -18.34 -18.00 -4.70
C VAL A 189 -18.73 -16.52 -4.72
N HIS A 190 -19.70 -16.12 -3.89
CA HIS A 190 -20.17 -14.74 -3.80
C HIS A 190 -19.45 -13.98 -2.68
N PHE A 191 -19.25 -14.60 -1.52
CA PHE A 191 -18.66 -13.96 -0.34
C PHE A 191 -17.13 -14.04 -0.26
N SER A 192 -16.47 -14.76 -1.16
CA SER A 192 -15.08 -15.23 -0.98
C SER A 192 -14.94 -16.19 0.22
N LYS A 193 -13.71 -16.48 0.64
CA LYS A 193 -13.39 -17.35 1.79
C LYS A 193 -12.66 -16.60 2.92
N ASP A 194 -12.56 -15.28 2.79
CA ASP A 194 -11.92 -14.42 3.79
C ASP A 194 -12.72 -14.36 5.10
#